data_AF-A0A2M8P8P6-F1
#
_entry.id   AF-A0A2M8P8P6-F1
#
_cell.length_a   1.000
_cell.length_b   1.000
_cell.length_c   1.000
_cell.angle_alpha   90.00
_cell.angle_beta   90.00
_cell.angle_gamma   90.00
#
_symmetry.space_group_name_H-M   'P 1'
#
loop_
_entity.id
_entity.type
_entity.pdbx_description
1 polymer ?
#
loop_
_entity_poly.entity_id
_entity_poly.type
_entity_poly.pdbx_seq_one_letter_code
_entity_poly.pdbx_strand_id
1 'polypeptide(L)'
;MRLFMFGIMLGFFWMIITIGLQSGLKNGGWLRERVDRLRTPRVKRGALGSSHFCSQREYKRFRREDPEGLILLGAFWGENKQRLDLGTGRFCLGGEDIARGILTLGGPGSGKTQGIILPAIADRMLSGHSLVVADPQGEITAHVLKYAAVTRHLVVVHDPTSTIGPRYNLAEG
;
A
#
# COMPACT_ATOMS: atom_id res chain seq x y z
N MET A 1 -37.59 38.39 -37.40
CA MET A 1 -37.16 37.24 -38.24
C MET A 1 -35.78 36.70 -37.84
N ARG A 2 -34.69 37.48 -37.87
CA ARG A 2 -33.33 36.98 -37.57
C ARG A 2 -33.12 36.47 -36.13
N LEU A 3 -33.66 37.16 -35.12
CA LEU A 3 -33.55 36.76 -33.71
C LEU A 3 -34.28 35.44 -33.42
N PHE A 4 -35.43 35.23 -34.07
CA PHE A 4 -36.24 34.02 -33.94
C PHE A 4 -35.54 32.81 -34.58
N MET A 5 -34.97 32.99 -35.78
CA MET A 5 -34.14 31.97 -36.44
C MET A 5 -32.91 31.61 -35.59
N PHE A 6 -32.28 32.60 -34.96
CA PHE A 6 -31.14 32.37 -34.06
C PHE A 6 -31.54 31.54 -32.82
N GLY A 7 -32.69 31.85 -32.22
CA GLY A 7 -33.22 31.09 -31.08
C GLY A 7 -33.53 29.63 -31.42
N ILE A 8 -34.13 29.38 -32.59
CA ILE A 8 -34.40 28.01 -33.07
C ILE A 8 -33.08 27.27 -33.33
N MET A 9 -32.11 27.92 -33.96
CA MET A 9 -30.80 27.31 -34.24
C MET A 9 -30.06 26.94 -32.95
N LEU A 10 -30.11 27.81 -31.93
CA LEU A 10 -29.51 27.55 -30.62
C LEU A 10 -30.19 26.37 -29.90
N GLY A 11 -31.52 26.32 -29.92
CA GLY A 11 -32.30 25.22 -29.34
C GLY A 11 -32.00 23.87 -30.02
N PHE A 12 -31.89 23.88 -31.35
CA PHE A 12 -31.55 22.68 -32.12
C PHE A 12 -30.13 22.19 -31.82
N PHE A 13 -29.17 23.13 -31.70
CA PHE A 13 -27.80 22.80 -31.33
C PHE A 13 -27.72 22.18 -29.93
N TRP A 14 -28.48 22.72 -28.97
CA TRP A 14 -28.53 22.20 -27.61
C TRP A 14 -29.18 20.80 -27.55
N MET A 15 -30.20 20.56 -28.38
CA MET A 15 -30.82 19.24 -28.55
C MET A 15 -29.83 18.21 -29.11
N ILE A 16 -29.02 18.57 -30.10
CA ILE A 16 -27.99 17.68 -30.65
C ILE A 16 -26.94 17.33 -29.59
N ILE A 17 -26.49 18.31 -28.80
CA ILE A 17 -25.50 18.08 -27.73
C ILE A 17 -26.05 17.13 -26.67
N THR A 18 -27.29 17.36 -26.21
CA THR A 18 -27.92 16.53 -25.18
C THR A 18 -28.15 15.10 -25.64
N ILE A 19 -28.60 14.88 -26.88
CA ILE A 19 -28.74 13.54 -27.47
C ILE A 19 -27.37 12.86 -27.63
N GLY A 20 -26.35 13.59 -28.08
CA GLY A 20 -24.98 13.10 -28.19
C GLY A 20 -24.37 12.68 -26.84
N LEU A 21 -24.62 13.47 -25.80
CA LEU A 21 -24.17 13.16 -24.43
C LEU A 21 -24.91 11.95 -23.85
N GLN A 22 -26.24 11.89 -23.98
CA GLN A 22 -27.03 10.77 -23.47
C GLN A 22 -26.70 9.44 -24.17
N SER A 23 -26.51 9.47 -25.49
CA SER A 23 -26.09 8.28 -26.25
C SER A 23 -24.66 7.85 -25.90
N GLY A 24 -23.75 8.80 -25.68
CA GLY A 24 -22.38 8.51 -25.27
C GLY A 24 -22.24 7.97 -23.84
N LEU A 25 -23.13 8.36 -22.93
CA LEU A 25 -23.12 7.96 -21.51
C LEU A 25 -23.93 6.69 -21.20
N LYS A 26 -24.79 6.23 -22.13
CA LYS A 26 -25.51 4.95 -22.01
C LYS A 26 -24.54 3.78 -21.81
N ASN A 27 -25.00 2.70 -21.16
CA ASN A 27 -24.23 1.47 -20.98
C ASN A 27 -23.76 0.94 -22.35
N GLY A 28 -22.44 0.89 -22.58
CA GLY A 28 -21.84 0.52 -23.87
C GLY A 28 -21.53 1.68 -24.84
N GLY A 29 -21.74 2.92 -24.42
CA GLY A 29 -21.40 4.10 -25.23
C GLY A 29 -19.89 4.39 -25.27
N TRP A 30 -19.41 4.89 -26.42
CA TRP A 30 -18.00 5.19 -26.68
C TRP A 30 -17.37 6.15 -25.65
N LEU A 31 -18.13 7.11 -25.14
CA LEU A 31 -17.67 8.05 -24.11
C LEU A 31 -17.39 7.34 -22.79
N ARG A 32 -18.29 6.44 -22.38
CA ARG A 32 -18.11 5.64 -21.17
C ARG A 32 -16.96 4.64 -21.31
N GLU A 33 -16.82 3.97 -22.45
CA GLU A 33 -15.66 3.10 -22.71
C GLU A 33 -14.34 3.87 -22.69
N ARG A 34 -14.32 5.11 -23.20
CA ARG A 34 -13.13 5.96 -23.17
C ARG A 34 -12.81 6.42 -21.74
N VAL A 35 -13.83 6.72 -20.95
CA VAL A 35 -13.68 7.01 -19.51
C VAL A 35 -13.21 5.79 -18.74
N ASP A 36 -13.78 4.61 -18.99
CA ASP A 36 -13.38 3.36 -18.34
C ASP A 36 -11.96 2.98 -18.73
N ARG A 37 -11.56 3.16 -20.00
CA ARG A 37 -10.17 2.98 -20.46
C ARG A 37 -9.18 3.96 -19.81
N LEU A 38 -9.64 5.16 -19.42
CA LEU A 38 -8.84 6.08 -18.63
C LEU A 38 -8.78 5.67 -17.15
N ARG A 39 -9.81 4.97 -16.65
CA ARG A 39 -9.98 4.58 -15.25
C ARG A 39 -9.26 3.28 -14.90
N THR A 40 -9.29 2.28 -15.77
CA THR A 40 -8.56 1.02 -15.61
C THR A 40 -7.22 1.09 -16.33
N PRO A 41 -6.07 1.10 -15.62
CA PRO A 41 -4.78 0.99 -16.27
C PRO A 41 -4.73 -0.34 -17.05
N ARG A 42 -4.33 -0.27 -18.34
CA ARG A 42 -4.01 -1.47 -19.11
C ARG A 42 -2.86 -2.17 -18.38
N VAL A 43 -3.12 -3.38 -17.88
CA VAL A 43 -2.09 -4.25 -17.30
C VAL A 43 -1.03 -4.49 -18.37
N LYS A 44 0.14 -3.85 -18.23
CA LYS A 44 1.28 -4.10 -19.12
C LYS A 44 1.85 -5.47 -18.74
N ARG A 45 1.82 -6.44 -19.66
CA ARG A 45 2.65 -7.64 -19.55
C ARG A 45 4.05 -7.26 -20.02
N GLY A 46 5.05 -7.37 -19.16
CA GLY A 46 6.44 -7.07 -19.47
C GLY A 46 7.08 -8.15 -20.36
N ALA A 47 8.27 -7.86 -20.88
CA ALA A 47 9.06 -8.83 -21.66
C ALA A 47 9.53 -10.04 -20.83
N LEU A 48 9.57 -9.90 -19.50
CA LEU A 48 9.95 -10.94 -18.52
C LEU A 48 8.73 -11.61 -17.85
N GLY A 49 7.58 -11.61 -18.53
CA GLY A 49 6.32 -12.14 -17.99
C GLY A 49 5.45 -11.08 -17.31
N SER A 50 4.75 -11.44 -16.23
CA SER A 50 3.85 -10.52 -15.52
C SER A 50 4.59 -9.44 -14.72
N SER A 51 5.87 -9.66 -14.42
CA SER A 51 6.70 -8.73 -13.64
C SER A 51 7.13 -7.54 -14.48
N HIS A 52 6.81 -6.34 -14.02
CA HIS A 52 7.22 -5.09 -14.62
C HIS A 52 7.43 -4.02 -13.53
N PHE A 53 8.21 -3.00 -13.84
CA PHE A 53 8.33 -1.85 -12.95
C PHE A 53 7.00 -1.12 -12.85
N CYS A 54 6.60 -0.82 -11.62
CA CYS A 54 5.34 -0.15 -11.35
C CYS A 54 5.30 1.24 -12.00
N SER A 55 4.18 1.57 -12.65
CA SER A 55 3.90 2.91 -13.15
C SER A 55 3.33 3.83 -12.07
N GLN A 56 3.39 5.14 -12.31
CA GLN A 56 2.80 6.15 -11.41
C GLN A 56 1.29 5.93 -11.14
N ARG A 57 0.57 5.35 -12.11
CA ARG A 57 -0.86 5.08 -11.99
C ARG A 57 -1.13 3.85 -11.13
N GLU A 58 -0.36 2.78 -11.32
CA GLU A 58 -0.45 1.57 -10.50
C GLU A 58 -0.05 1.86 -9.06
N TYR A 59 0.95 2.71 -8.86
CA TYR A 59 1.41 3.09 -7.53
C TYR A 59 0.33 3.79 -6.69
N LYS A 60 -0.70 4.36 -7.31
CA LYS A 60 -1.81 5.02 -6.58
C LYS A 60 -2.47 4.10 -5.55
N ARG A 61 -2.52 2.77 -5.80
CA ARG A 61 -3.11 1.83 -4.84
C ARG A 61 -2.30 1.75 -3.53
N PHE A 62 -0.98 1.88 -3.63
CA PHE A 62 -0.06 1.81 -2.50
C PHE A 62 0.06 3.14 -1.73
N ARG A 63 -0.77 4.13 -2.03
CA ARG A 63 -0.88 5.38 -1.25
C ARG A 63 -2.03 5.35 -0.27
N ARG A 64 -2.93 4.37 -0.40
CA ARG A 64 -4.08 4.24 0.46
C ARG A 64 -3.65 3.52 1.72
N GLU A 65 -3.83 4.19 2.86
CA GLU A 65 -3.63 3.59 4.17
C GLU A 65 -4.76 2.58 4.45
N ASP A 66 -4.38 1.48 5.08
CA ASP A 66 -5.25 0.39 5.52
C ASP A 66 -4.96 0.17 7.01
N PRO A 67 -5.97 0.13 7.90
CA PRO A 67 -5.75 -0.12 9.34
C PRO A 67 -4.98 -1.41 9.61
N GLU A 68 -5.28 -2.46 8.85
CA GLU A 68 -4.61 -3.77 8.94
C GLU A 68 -3.31 -3.81 8.11
N GLY A 69 -2.98 -2.69 7.47
CA GLY A 69 -1.84 -2.47 6.58
C GLY A 69 -0.52 -2.12 7.27
N LEU A 70 0.53 -1.93 6.47
CA LEU A 70 1.87 -1.59 6.92
C LEU A 70 2.38 -0.47 6.03
N ILE A 71 2.92 0.57 6.67
CA ILE A 71 3.44 1.74 5.97
C ILE A 71 4.96 1.64 5.96
N LEU A 72 5.54 1.52 4.77
CA LEU A 72 6.98 1.59 4.59
C LEU A 72 7.39 3.02 4.22
N LEU A 73 8.43 3.53 4.88
CA LEU A 73 8.98 4.85 4.63
C LEU A 73 10.26 4.76 3.81
N GLY A 74 10.36 5.56 2.74
CA GLY A 74 11.54 5.58 1.89
C GLY A 74 11.34 6.26 0.55
N ALA A 75 12.33 6.09 -0.33
CA ALA A 75 12.26 6.55 -1.71
C ALA A 75 11.91 5.37 -2.63
N PHE A 76 10.74 5.44 -3.28
CA PHE A 76 10.23 4.36 -4.12
C PHE A 76 10.38 4.74 -5.59
N TRP A 77 10.96 3.85 -6.39
CA TRP A 77 11.27 4.09 -7.80
C TRP A 77 10.53 3.10 -8.69
N GLY A 78 10.07 3.57 -9.84
CA GLY A 78 9.28 2.80 -10.80
C GLY A 78 9.85 2.82 -12.21
N GLU A 79 8.96 2.61 -13.20
CA GLU A 79 9.31 2.62 -14.62
C GLU A 79 10.08 3.91 -14.98
N ASN A 80 11.08 3.79 -15.85
CA ASN A 80 11.92 4.92 -16.31
C ASN A 80 12.67 5.67 -15.20
N LYS A 81 13.01 5.00 -14.08
CA LYS A 81 13.69 5.62 -12.93
C LYS A 81 12.91 6.83 -12.42
N GLN A 82 11.58 6.78 -12.46
CA GLN A 82 10.74 7.84 -11.92
C GLN A 82 10.42 7.57 -10.45
N ARG A 83 10.44 8.63 -9.65
CA ARG A 83 10.08 8.58 -8.24
C ARG A 83 8.57 8.47 -8.06
N LEU A 84 8.12 7.43 -7.38
CA LEU A 84 6.71 7.04 -7.28
C LEU A 84 5.97 7.70 -6.11
N ASP A 85 6.68 8.00 -5.03
CA ASP A 85 6.11 8.48 -3.77
C ASP A 85 5.66 9.95 -3.80
N LEU A 86 5.91 10.69 -4.91
CA LEU A 86 5.56 12.11 -5.07
C LEU A 86 5.92 12.99 -3.86
N GLY A 87 7.00 12.64 -3.15
CA GLY A 87 7.44 13.39 -1.96
C GLY A 87 6.76 12.99 -0.65
N THR A 88 5.77 12.09 -0.67
CA THR A 88 5.19 11.54 0.57
C THR A 88 6.13 10.56 1.27
N GLY A 89 7.01 9.91 0.51
CA GLY A 89 7.92 8.87 1.01
C GLY A 89 7.21 7.64 1.57
N ARG A 90 5.92 7.41 1.27
CA ARG A 90 5.11 6.33 1.86
C ARG A 90 4.76 5.26 0.83
N PHE A 91 4.87 4.02 1.24
CA PHE A 91 4.37 2.84 0.54
C PHE A 91 3.52 2.01 1.48
N CYS A 92 2.21 2.04 1.28
CA CYS A 92 1.22 1.38 2.11
C CYS A 92 0.87 0.02 1.51
N LEU A 93 1.19 -1.04 2.24
CA LEU A 93 0.71 -2.40 1.99
C LEU A 93 -0.63 -2.58 2.69
N GLY A 94 -1.60 -3.20 2.01
CA GLY A 94 -2.89 -3.54 2.62
C GLY A 94 -2.80 -4.78 3.51
N GLY A 95 -3.84 -5.04 4.30
CA GLY A 95 -3.91 -6.23 5.16
C GLY A 95 -3.79 -7.54 4.39
N GLU A 96 -4.36 -7.61 3.18
CA GLU A 96 -4.26 -8.78 2.29
C GLU A 96 -2.81 -9.06 1.86
N ASP A 97 -2.02 -8.01 1.61
CA ASP A 97 -0.62 -8.15 1.20
C ASP A 97 0.25 -8.59 2.38
N ILE A 98 -0.03 -8.10 3.58
CA ILE A 98 0.71 -8.47 4.80
C ILE A 98 0.41 -9.88 5.24
N ALA A 99 -0.85 -10.33 5.10
CA ALA A 99 -1.25 -11.69 5.42
C ALA A 99 -0.48 -12.74 4.60
N ARG A 100 0.05 -12.38 3.42
CA ARG A 100 0.92 -13.24 2.60
C ARG A 100 2.36 -13.33 3.12
N GLY A 101 2.71 -12.51 4.10
CA GLY A 101 4.07 -12.41 4.63
C GLY A 101 4.95 -11.46 3.82
N ILE A 102 5.91 -10.85 4.52
CA ILE A 102 6.88 -9.93 3.93
C ILE A 102 8.28 -10.51 4.14
N LEU A 103 9.04 -10.66 3.04
CA LEU A 103 10.45 -11.05 3.09
C LEU A 103 11.32 -9.83 2.78
N THR A 104 12.20 -9.47 3.71
CA THR A 104 13.18 -8.39 3.53
C THR A 104 14.57 -8.98 3.29
N LEU A 105 15.18 -8.64 2.15
CA LEU A 105 16.52 -9.10 1.76
C LEU A 105 17.49 -7.92 1.65
N GLY A 106 18.74 -8.14 2.04
CA GLY A 106 19.80 -7.13 1.96
C GLY A 106 21.07 -7.58 2.67
N GLY A 107 22.22 -7.05 2.25
CA GLY A 107 23.52 -7.39 2.85
C GLY A 107 23.64 -6.92 4.32
N PRO A 108 24.66 -7.39 5.06
CA PRO A 108 25.01 -6.82 6.36
C PRO A 108 25.18 -5.30 6.28
N GLY A 109 24.69 -4.56 7.28
CA GLY A 109 24.77 -3.09 7.30
C GLY A 109 23.81 -2.35 6.37
N SER A 110 22.97 -3.04 5.58
CA SER A 110 22.03 -2.39 4.65
C SER A 110 20.82 -1.70 5.31
N GLY A 111 20.78 -1.63 6.64
CA GLY A 111 19.72 -0.95 7.39
C GLY A 111 18.37 -1.68 7.47
N LYS A 112 18.28 -2.99 7.18
CA LYS A 112 17.01 -3.77 7.23
C LYS A 112 16.26 -3.59 8.56
N THR A 113 17.01 -3.65 9.66
CA THR A 113 16.46 -3.56 11.01
C THR A 113 15.85 -2.19 11.27
N GLN A 114 16.59 -1.12 10.98
CA GLN A 114 16.15 0.26 11.23
C GLN A 114 15.13 0.77 10.20
N GLY A 115 15.23 0.33 8.95
CA GLY A 115 14.39 0.80 7.85
C GLY A 115 13.08 0.04 7.66
N ILE A 116 13.00 -1.22 8.10
CA ILE A 116 11.83 -2.07 7.86
C ILE A 116 11.34 -2.76 9.14
N ILE A 117 12.21 -3.49 9.84
CA ILE A 117 11.77 -4.35 10.97
C ILE A 117 11.25 -3.53 12.16
N LEU A 118 12.04 -2.58 12.66
CA LEU A 118 11.65 -1.78 13.82
C LEU A 118 10.44 -0.88 13.55
N PRO A 119 10.34 -0.17 12.41
CA PRO A 119 9.12 0.55 12.04
C PRO A 119 7.90 -0.36 11.96
N ALA A 120 8.04 -1.56 11.36
CA ALA A 120 6.92 -2.49 11.27
C ALA A 120 6.45 -2.96 12.65
N ILE A 121 7.37 -3.28 13.57
CA ILE A 121 7.00 -3.62 14.95
C ILE A 121 6.29 -2.43 15.60
N ALA A 122 6.86 -1.22 15.52
CA ALA A 122 6.28 -0.03 16.13
C ALA A 122 4.87 0.25 15.62
N ASP A 123 4.65 0.21 14.30
CA ASP A 123 3.35 0.45 13.67
C ASP A 123 2.30 -0.60 14.04
N ARG A 124 2.71 -1.88 14.17
CA ARG A 124 1.80 -2.95 14.58
C ARG A 124 1.47 -2.93 16.07
N MET A 125 2.41 -2.55 16.92
CA MET A 125 2.11 -2.31 18.33
C MET A 125 1.24 -1.07 18.50
N LEU A 126 1.47 -0.01 17.72
CA LEU A 126 0.64 1.20 17.78
C LEU A 126 -0.82 0.92 17.40
N SER A 127 -1.06 0.02 16.43
CA SER A 127 -2.41 -0.43 16.08
C SER A 127 -2.97 -1.50 17.03
N GLY A 128 -2.23 -1.88 18.08
CA GLY A 128 -2.70 -2.79 19.13
C GLY A 128 -2.62 -4.28 18.77
N HIS A 129 -1.85 -4.66 17.75
CA HIS A 129 -1.67 -6.09 17.43
C HIS A 129 -0.68 -6.75 18.38
N SER A 130 -0.99 -7.99 18.75
CA SER A 130 -0.04 -8.88 19.41
C SER A 130 1.02 -9.37 18.43
N LEU A 131 2.27 -9.46 18.88
CA LEU A 131 3.42 -9.81 18.05
C LEU A 131 4.26 -10.88 18.74
N VAL A 132 4.81 -11.79 17.94
CA VAL A 132 5.90 -12.67 18.37
C VAL A 132 7.16 -12.19 17.66
N VAL A 133 8.19 -11.86 18.44
CA VAL A 133 9.46 -11.37 17.91
C VAL A 133 10.54 -12.39 18.20
N ALA A 134 11.16 -12.92 17.14
CA ALA A 134 12.36 -13.74 17.25
C ALA A 134 13.60 -12.85 17.15
N ASP A 135 14.37 -12.77 18.24
CA ASP A 135 15.59 -11.98 18.33
C ASP A 135 16.76 -12.86 18.81
N PRO A 136 17.38 -13.64 17.92
CA PRO A 136 18.38 -14.64 18.32
C PRO A 136 19.67 -14.04 18.88
N GLN A 137 19.94 -12.76 18.61
CA GLN A 137 21.17 -12.07 19.06
C GLN A 137 20.87 -10.99 20.11
N GLY A 138 19.61 -10.80 20.51
CA GLY A 138 19.21 -9.77 21.47
C GLY A 138 19.36 -8.32 20.96
N GLU A 139 19.55 -8.11 19.65
CA GLU A 139 19.89 -6.81 19.07
C GLU A 139 18.70 -5.83 19.09
N ILE A 140 17.47 -6.34 19.04
CA ILE A 140 16.26 -5.53 18.93
C ILE A 140 15.42 -5.51 20.19
N THR A 141 15.68 -6.41 21.15
CA THR A 141 14.93 -6.57 22.40
C THR A 141 14.75 -5.23 23.14
N ALA A 142 15.81 -4.44 23.30
CA ALA A 142 15.73 -3.15 23.98
C ALA A 142 14.82 -2.14 23.26
N HIS A 143 14.73 -2.20 21.92
CA HIS A 143 13.83 -1.35 21.14
C HIS A 143 12.38 -1.81 21.29
N VAL A 144 12.13 -3.11 21.22
CA VAL A 144 10.78 -3.69 21.40
C VAL A 144 10.23 -3.35 22.78
N LEU A 145 11.04 -3.46 23.84
CA LEU A 145 10.62 -3.09 25.19
C LEU A 145 10.25 -1.61 25.32
N LYS A 146 10.99 -0.71 24.65
CA LYS A 146 10.64 0.72 24.60
C LYS A 146 9.30 0.96 23.90
N TYR A 147 9.08 0.30 22.76
CA TYR A 147 7.79 0.39 22.05
C TYR A 147 6.65 -0.17 22.90
N ALA A 148 6.86 -1.31 23.57
CA ALA A 148 5.90 -1.90 24.48
C ALA A 148 5.51 -0.99 25.63
N ALA A 149 6.48 -0.29 26.23
CA ALA A 149 6.23 0.64 27.32
C ALA A 149 5.32 1.80 26.89
N VAL A 150 5.53 2.35 25.68
CA VAL A 150 4.72 3.45 25.14
C VAL A 150 3.32 2.98 24.73
N THR A 151 3.24 1.80 24.11
CA THR A 151 1.99 1.22 23.59
C THR A 151 1.24 0.38 24.63
N ARG A 152 1.77 0.25 25.86
CA ARG A 152 1.21 -0.51 26.98
C ARG A 152 0.99 -2.00 26.69
N HIS A 153 1.87 -2.61 25.90
CA HIS A 153 1.84 -4.05 25.67
C HIS A 153 2.44 -4.80 26.85
N LEU A 154 1.81 -5.92 27.22
CA LEU A 154 2.44 -6.91 28.09
C LEU A 154 3.51 -7.66 27.30
N VAL A 155 4.72 -7.72 27.82
CA VAL A 155 5.84 -8.43 27.16
C VAL A 155 6.22 -9.66 27.96
N VAL A 156 6.26 -10.80 27.27
CA VAL A 156 6.80 -12.06 27.79
C VAL A 156 8.09 -12.35 27.05
N VAL A 157 9.20 -12.41 27.78
CA VAL A 157 10.51 -12.77 27.21
C VAL A 157 10.75 -14.24 27.50
N HIS A 158 10.91 -15.04 26.45
CA HIS A 158 11.33 -16.42 26.56
C HIS A 158 12.77 -16.54 26.05
N ASP A 159 13.69 -16.76 26.99
CA ASP A 159 15.10 -17.00 26.71
C ASP A 159 15.51 -18.33 27.37
N PRO A 160 15.73 -19.40 26.58
CA PRO A 160 16.09 -20.70 27.12
C PRO A 160 17.50 -20.73 27.73
N THR A 161 18.35 -19.74 27.43
CA THR A 161 19.71 -19.63 27.97
C THR A 161 19.73 -18.96 29.35
N SER A 162 18.69 -18.19 29.67
CA SER A 162 18.52 -17.58 30.98
C SER A 162 18.13 -18.62 32.03
N THR A 163 18.76 -18.53 33.20
CA THR A 163 18.43 -19.34 34.38
C THR A 163 17.30 -18.73 35.22
N ILE A 164 16.91 -17.49 34.94
CA ILE A 164 15.99 -16.69 35.77
C ILE A 164 14.57 -16.64 35.16
N GLY A 165 14.43 -16.88 33.86
CA GLY A 165 13.17 -16.76 33.14
C GLY A 165 12.27 -18.00 33.19
N PRO A 166 10.97 -17.85 32.87
CA PRO A 166 10.05 -18.97 32.73
C PRO A 166 10.49 -19.92 31.61
N ARG A 167 10.74 -21.18 31.97
CA ARG A 167 11.07 -22.26 31.04
C ARG A 167 9.80 -23.01 30.67
N TYR A 168 9.46 -23.00 29.39
CA TYR A 168 8.35 -23.80 28.86
C TYR A 168 8.94 -25.04 28.19
N ASN A 169 8.89 -26.18 28.87
CA ASN A 169 9.29 -27.47 28.30
C ASN A 169 8.08 -28.09 27.61
N LEU A 170 8.10 -28.14 26.27
CA LEU A 170 7.01 -28.74 25.48
C LEU A 170 6.97 -30.28 25.59
N ALA A 171 7.99 -30.91 26.17
CA ALA A 171 8.07 -32.37 26.30
C ALA A 171 7.30 -32.95 27.51
N GLU A 172 6.79 -32.10 28.40
CA GLU A 172 6.03 -32.50 29.61
C GLU A 172 4.52 -32.28 29.46
N GLY A 173 4.03 -32.02 28.23
CA GLY A 173 2.61 -31.84 27.89
C GLY A 173 1.94 -33.09 27.36
#